data_AF-A0A6V8D800-F1
#
_entry.id   AF-A0A6V8D800-F1
#
_cell.length_a   1.000
_cell.length_b   1.000
_cell.length_c   1.000
_cell.angle_alpha   90.00
_cell.angle_beta   90.00
_cell.angle_gamma   90.00
#
_symmetry.space_group_name_H-M   'P 1'
#
loop_
_entity.id
_entity.type
_entity.pdbx_description
1 polymer ?
#
loop_
_entity_poly.entity_id
_entity_poly.type
_entity_poly.pdbx_seq_one_letter_code
_entity_poly.pdbx_strand_id
1 'polypeptide(L)'
;WADRFPGSKGEMDPEAVAYREQLESLQDQGTILDEEAYLNKITQLFFFRKKLSTCYSEVYSTDPVFLALKETVERYSISREVFDDLISGMEDDLYNNRYRSFDELYVYCYRVASVVGLMCIEIFGYEDPRAK
;
A
#
# COMPACT_ATOMS: atom_id res chain seq x y z
N TRP A 1 -20.29 18.22 -3.77
CA TRP A 1 -19.63 17.04 -4.38
C TRP A 1 -19.81 15.90 -3.41
N ALA A 2 -20.18 14.70 -3.85
CA ALA A 2 -20.32 13.53 -2.98
C ALA A 2 -19.12 12.62 -3.22
N ASP A 3 -18.49 12.14 -2.14
CA ASP A 3 -17.40 11.16 -2.24
C ASP A 3 -17.97 9.88 -2.89
N ARG A 4 -17.63 9.67 -4.17
CA ARG A 4 -18.04 8.46 -4.91
C ARG A 4 -17.22 7.24 -4.48
N PHE A 5 -16.22 7.43 -3.62
CA PHE A 5 -15.29 6.40 -3.20
C PHE A 5 -14.90 6.56 -1.71
N PRO A 6 -15.85 6.37 -0.77
CA PRO A 6 -15.66 6.67 0.65
C PRO A 6 -14.56 5.85 1.37
N GLY A 7 -13.85 4.96 0.66
CA GLY A 7 -12.91 4.02 1.25
C GLY A 7 -13.65 2.86 1.92
N SER A 8 -13.10 2.35 3.02
CA SER A 8 -13.76 1.37 3.89
C SER A 8 -14.77 2.05 4.81
N LYS A 9 -15.96 1.47 4.99
CA LYS A 9 -16.95 1.92 6.00
C LYS A 9 -16.65 1.41 7.41
N GLY A 10 -15.47 0.83 7.63
CA GLY A 10 -15.02 0.26 8.91
C GLY A 10 -14.65 -1.22 8.77
N GLU A 11 -14.26 -1.83 9.88
CA GLU A 11 -13.73 -3.21 9.93
C GLU A 11 -14.76 -4.26 9.46
N MET A 12 -16.05 -3.97 9.59
CA MET A 12 -17.16 -4.84 9.20
C MET A 12 -17.67 -4.58 7.77
N ASP A 13 -17.01 -3.71 7.00
CA ASP A 13 -17.32 -3.51 5.59
C ASP A 13 -17.07 -4.82 4.81
N PRO A 14 -18.02 -5.32 3.99
CA PRO A 14 -17.87 -6.61 3.33
C PRO A 14 -16.62 -6.73 2.44
N GLU A 15 -16.19 -5.63 1.81
CA GLU A 15 -14.96 -5.64 1.00
C GLU A 15 -13.72 -5.68 1.89
N ALA A 16 -13.73 -4.97 3.04
CA ALA A 16 -12.64 -5.01 4.02
C ALA A 16 -12.48 -6.42 4.64
N VAL A 17 -13.61 -7.07 4.94
CA VAL A 17 -13.62 -8.47 5.44
C VAL A 17 -13.06 -9.42 4.38
N ALA A 18 -13.51 -9.32 3.13
CA ALA A 18 -13.01 -10.17 2.05
C ALA A 18 -11.51 -9.97 1.80
N TYR A 19 -11.03 -8.73 1.86
CA TYR A 19 -9.60 -8.41 1.74
C TYR A 19 -8.78 -9.00 2.89
N ARG A 20 -9.28 -8.90 4.12
CA ARG A 20 -8.65 -9.52 5.29
C ARG A 20 -8.57 -11.04 5.14
N GLU A 21 -9.68 -11.69 4.82
CA GLU A 21 -9.74 -13.15 4.63
C GLU A 21 -8.80 -13.60 3.51
N GLN A 22 -8.72 -12.85 2.41
CA GLN A 22 -7.78 -13.12 1.33
C GLN A 22 -6.33 -13.01 1.83
N LEU A 23 -5.97 -11.95 2.56
CA LEU A 23 -4.62 -11.80 3.10
C LEU A 23 -4.27 -12.90 4.07
N GLU A 24 -5.18 -13.25 4.99
CA GLU A 24 -4.99 -14.35 5.94
C GLU A 24 -4.79 -15.69 5.21
N SER A 25 -5.49 -15.93 4.09
CA SER A 25 -5.34 -17.15 3.31
C SER A 25 -3.97 -17.28 2.60
N LEU A 26 -3.30 -16.16 2.37
CA LEU A 26 -1.98 -16.11 1.72
C LEU A 26 -0.84 -16.24 2.73
N GLN A 27 -1.12 -16.07 4.02
CA GLN A 27 -0.11 -16.07 5.08
C GLN A 27 -0.10 -17.43 5.77
N ASP A 28 1.07 -18.07 5.82
CA ASP A 28 1.26 -19.37 6.48
C ASP A 28 1.29 -19.26 8.02
N GLN A 29 1.16 -18.05 8.58
CA GLN A 29 1.35 -17.75 10.00
C GLN A 29 0.28 -16.76 10.49
N GLY A 30 -0.07 -16.85 11.78
CA GLY A 30 -0.94 -15.87 12.42
C GLY A 30 -0.25 -14.51 12.59
N THR A 31 -1.06 -13.46 12.73
CA THR A 31 -0.57 -12.11 13.04
C THR A 31 0.26 -12.09 14.33
N ILE A 32 1.29 -11.24 14.37
CA ILE A 32 2.12 -11.00 15.56
C ILE A 32 1.50 -9.96 16.51
N LEU A 33 0.42 -9.32 16.08
CA LEU A 33 -0.27 -8.26 16.83
C LEU A 33 -1.45 -8.84 17.61
N ASP A 34 -1.90 -8.11 18.62
CA ASP A 34 -3.20 -8.36 19.22
C ASP A 34 -4.34 -8.08 18.21
N GLU A 35 -5.50 -8.66 18.48
CA GLU A 35 -6.65 -8.63 17.58
C GLU A 35 -7.11 -7.21 17.25
N GLU A 36 -7.19 -6.31 18.25
CA GLU A 36 -7.61 -4.93 18.06
C GLU A 36 -6.61 -4.16 17.17
N ALA A 37 -5.32 -4.25 17.47
CA ALA A 37 -4.28 -3.61 16.67
C ALA A 37 -4.22 -4.15 15.25
N TYR A 38 -4.41 -5.46 15.07
CA TYR A 38 -4.44 -6.10 13.75
C TYR A 38 -5.63 -5.61 12.92
N LEU A 39 -6.86 -5.67 13.48
CA LEU A 39 -8.08 -5.24 12.79
C LEU A 39 -8.03 -3.76 12.40
N ASN A 40 -7.49 -2.91 13.27
CA ASN A 40 -7.31 -1.51 12.97
C ASN A 40 -6.34 -1.30 11.80
N LYS A 41 -5.15 -1.90 11.85
CA LYS A 41 -4.12 -1.74 10.82
C LYS A 41 -4.55 -2.31 9.46
N ILE A 42 -5.13 -3.52 9.44
CA ILE A 42 -5.57 -4.14 8.18
C ILE A 42 -6.68 -3.34 7.51
N THR A 43 -7.58 -2.76 8.30
CA THR A 43 -8.65 -1.87 7.80
C THR A 43 -8.07 -0.58 7.23
N GLN A 44 -7.04 -0.01 7.86
CA GLN A 44 -6.34 1.15 7.32
C GLN A 44 -5.61 0.80 6.01
N LEU A 45 -4.88 -0.32 5.96
CA LEU A 45 -4.19 -0.76 4.74
C LEU A 45 -5.17 -0.98 3.58
N PHE A 46 -6.33 -1.59 3.85
CA PHE A 46 -7.40 -1.70 2.88
C PHE A 46 -7.90 -0.34 2.41
N PHE A 47 -8.12 0.60 3.33
CA PHE A 47 -8.51 1.98 3.00
C PHE A 47 -7.48 2.65 2.08
N PHE A 48 -6.19 2.54 2.40
CA PHE A 48 -5.11 3.10 1.57
C PHE A 48 -5.06 2.46 0.19
N ARG A 49 -5.14 1.14 0.09
CA ARG A 49 -5.12 0.42 -1.19
C ARG A 49 -6.31 0.80 -2.07
N LYS A 50 -7.49 0.93 -1.46
CA LYS A 50 -8.71 1.39 -2.14
C LYS A 50 -8.56 2.85 -2.59
N LYS A 51 -8.19 3.77 -1.71
CA LYS A 51 -8.04 5.19 -2.08
C LYS A 51 -6.92 5.42 -3.10
N LEU A 52 -5.84 4.64 -3.07
CA LEU A 52 -4.75 4.68 -4.05
C LEU A 52 -5.26 4.44 -5.48
N SER A 53 -6.28 3.59 -5.68
CA SER A 53 -6.84 3.37 -7.02
C SER A 53 -7.46 4.62 -7.63
N THR A 54 -7.86 5.60 -6.81
CA THR A 54 -8.38 6.90 -7.30
C THR A 54 -7.28 7.79 -7.89
N CYS A 55 -6.02 7.59 -7.48
CA CYS A 55 -4.88 8.33 -8.04
C CYS A 55 -4.51 7.87 -9.46
N TYR A 56 -4.96 6.68 -9.87
CA TYR A 56 -4.63 6.08 -11.18
C TYR A 56 -5.85 5.82 -12.07
N SER A 57 -7.01 6.37 -11.71
CA SER A 57 -8.25 6.25 -12.49
C SER A 57 -8.89 7.60 -12.72
N GLU A 58 -9.95 7.68 -13.53
CA GLU A 58 -10.70 8.92 -13.75
C GLU A 58 -11.53 9.37 -12.54
N VAL A 59 -11.60 8.54 -11.49
CA VAL A 59 -12.32 8.85 -10.25
C VAL A 59 -11.47 9.78 -9.38
N TYR A 60 -12.13 10.66 -8.62
CA TYR A 60 -11.47 11.55 -7.68
C TYR A 60 -11.86 11.19 -6.25
N SER A 61 -10.86 11.07 -5.38
CA SER A 61 -11.07 11.08 -3.93
C SER A 61 -11.34 12.51 -3.48
N THR A 62 -12.01 12.63 -2.35
CA THR A 62 -12.25 13.92 -1.70
C THR A 62 -11.32 14.14 -0.50
N ASP A 63 -10.49 13.14 -0.23
CA ASP A 63 -9.43 13.21 0.74
C ASP A 63 -8.28 14.07 0.18
N PRO A 64 -7.86 15.13 0.89
CA PRO A 64 -6.84 16.06 0.40
C PRO A 64 -5.50 15.36 0.12
N VAL A 65 -5.15 14.30 0.85
CA VAL A 65 -3.91 13.55 0.63
C VAL A 65 -3.94 12.85 -0.72
N PHE A 66 -5.04 12.16 -1.04
CA PHE A 66 -5.15 11.43 -2.32
C PHE A 66 -5.38 12.35 -3.51
N LEU A 67 -5.97 13.53 -3.30
CA LEU A 67 -6.03 14.58 -4.32
C LEU A 67 -4.62 15.07 -4.69
N ALA A 68 -3.81 15.43 -3.69
CA ALA A 68 -2.42 15.84 -3.90
C ALA A 68 -1.56 14.69 -4.48
N LEU A 69 -1.78 13.46 -4.01
CA LEU A 69 -1.09 12.28 -4.51
C LEU A 69 -1.44 12.04 -5.98
N LYS A 70 -2.70 12.15 -6.39
CA LYS A 70 -3.13 12.01 -7.79
C LYS A 70 -2.37 12.97 -8.71
N GLU A 71 -2.37 14.26 -8.35
CA GLU A 71 -1.64 15.27 -9.11
C GLU A 71 -0.13 14.94 -9.18
N THR A 72 0.43 14.43 -8.08
CA THR A 72 1.85 14.07 -8.00
C THR A 72 2.18 12.88 -8.89
N VAL A 73 1.41 11.79 -8.83
CA VAL A 73 1.67 10.60 -9.65
C VAL A 73 1.47 10.87 -11.14
N GLU A 74 0.50 11.71 -11.51
CA GLU A 74 0.29 12.17 -12.89
C GLU A 74 1.46 13.06 -13.37
N ARG A 75 1.92 13.99 -12.53
CA ARG A 75 3.02 14.92 -12.86
C ARG A 75 4.35 14.21 -13.06
N TYR A 76 4.67 13.25 -12.21
CA TYR A 76 5.97 12.56 -12.19
C TYR A 76 5.93 11.15 -12.79
N SER A 77 4.79 10.73 -13.36
CA SER A 77 4.61 9.39 -13.97
C SER A 77 5.02 8.23 -13.05
N ILE A 78 4.80 8.38 -11.74
CA ILE A 78 5.17 7.36 -10.75
C ILE A 78 4.30 6.13 -10.98
N SER A 79 4.91 4.94 -11.04
CA SER A 79 4.17 3.69 -11.24
C SER A 79 3.29 3.37 -10.04
N ARG A 80 2.11 2.81 -10.29
CA ARG A 80 1.24 2.28 -9.23
C ARG A 80 1.92 1.14 -8.46
N GLU A 81 2.71 0.33 -9.15
CA GLU A 81 3.34 -0.89 -8.61
C GLU A 81 4.19 -0.59 -7.37
N VAL A 82 4.96 0.51 -7.36
CA VAL A 82 5.80 0.85 -6.19
C VAL A 82 4.98 1.19 -4.94
N PHE A 83 3.76 1.73 -5.10
CA PHE A 83 2.85 1.97 -3.97
C PHE A 83 2.16 0.69 -3.53
N ASP A 84 1.77 -0.18 -4.47
CA ASP A 84 1.20 -1.48 -4.13
C ASP A 84 2.24 -2.36 -3.42
N ASP A 85 3.50 -2.32 -3.82
CA ASP A 85 4.63 -2.99 -3.15
C ASP A 85 4.85 -2.44 -1.74
N LEU A 86 4.78 -1.11 -1.56
CA LEU A 86 4.89 -0.47 -0.26
C LEU A 86 3.80 -0.94 0.71
N ILE A 87 2.53 -0.93 0.26
CA ILE A 87 1.40 -1.41 1.06
C ILE A 87 1.59 -2.89 1.39
N SER A 88 2.04 -3.70 0.43
CA SER A 88 2.30 -5.13 0.65
C SER A 88 3.42 -5.37 1.68
N GLY A 89 4.46 -4.54 1.68
CA GLY A 89 5.49 -4.58 2.73
C GLY A 89 4.95 -4.24 4.12
N MET A 90 4.00 -3.31 4.23
CA MET A 90 3.32 -3.01 5.49
C MET A 90 2.34 -4.11 5.92
N GLU A 91 1.74 -4.83 4.97
CA GLU A 91 0.95 -6.04 5.25
C GLU A 91 1.86 -7.15 5.81
N ASP A 92 3.06 -7.34 5.24
CA ASP A 92 4.03 -8.34 5.72
C ASP A 92 4.43 -8.11 7.19
N ASP A 93 4.55 -6.84 7.62
CA ASP A 93 4.85 -6.44 9.00
C ASP A 93 3.80 -6.90 10.03
N LEU A 94 2.58 -7.25 9.58
CA LEU A 94 1.53 -7.75 10.46
C LEU A 94 1.74 -9.23 10.83
N TYR A 95 2.48 -9.98 10.01
CA TYR A 95 2.64 -11.43 10.16
C TYR A 95 4.07 -11.85 10.45
N ASN A 96 5.06 -11.07 10.00
CA ASN A 96 6.46 -11.44 10.07
C ASN A 96 7.26 -10.47 10.94
N ASN A 97 8.04 -11.03 11.87
CA ASN A 97 9.07 -10.29 12.61
C ASN A 97 10.47 -10.88 12.43
N ARG A 98 10.59 -11.96 11.65
CA ARG A 98 11.83 -12.68 11.36
C ARG A 98 11.75 -13.28 9.96
N TYR A 99 12.82 -13.15 9.20
CA TYR A 99 12.99 -13.73 7.87
C TYR A 99 13.94 -14.92 7.95
N ARG A 100 13.59 -16.02 7.28
CA ARG A 100 14.34 -17.29 7.34
C ARG A 100 15.55 -17.30 6.40
N SER A 101 15.47 -16.54 5.32
CA SER A 101 16.53 -16.43 4.32
C SER A 101 16.88 -14.98 4.03
N PHE A 102 18.05 -14.77 3.44
CA PHE A 102 18.44 -13.47 2.94
C PHE A 102 17.49 -13.00 1.81
N ASP A 103 17.01 -13.91 0.97
CA ASP A 103 16.11 -13.57 -0.14
C ASP A 103 14.77 -13.02 0.38
N GLU A 104 14.21 -13.61 1.44
CA GLU A 104 13.02 -13.10 2.11
C GLU A 104 13.27 -11.70 2.70
N LEU A 105 14.40 -11.52 3.39
CA LEU A 105 14.80 -10.22 3.93
C LEU A 105 15.01 -9.17 2.83
N TYR A 106 15.60 -9.57 1.70
CA TYR A 106 15.84 -8.70 0.57
C TYR A 106 14.52 -8.21 -0.04
N VAL A 107 13.56 -9.11 -0.27
CA VAL A 107 12.23 -8.76 -0.78
C VAL A 107 11.52 -7.80 0.17
N TYR A 108 11.60 -8.06 1.48
CA TYR A 108 11.05 -7.15 2.48
C TYR A 108 11.70 -5.76 2.42
N CYS A 109 13.04 -5.68 2.46
CA CYS A 109 13.77 -4.41 2.37
C CYS A 109 13.45 -3.65 1.06
N TYR A 110 13.28 -4.37 -0.05
CA TYR A 110 12.83 -3.77 -1.29
C TYR A 110 11.47 -3.09 -1.11
N ARG A 111 10.47 -3.82 -0.58
CA ARG A 111 9.09 -3.32 -0.38
C ARG A 111 8.98 -2.17 0.61
N VAL A 112 9.76 -2.14 1.69
CA VAL A 112 9.61 -1.10 2.73
C VAL A 112 10.60 0.06 2.63
N ALA A 113 11.72 -0.11 1.93
CA ALA A 113 12.75 0.92 1.82
C ALA A 113 13.05 1.31 0.37
N SER A 114 13.34 0.34 -0.51
CA SER A 114 13.75 0.64 -1.89
C SER A 114 12.64 1.32 -2.69
N VAL A 115 11.38 0.89 -2.55
CA VAL A 115 10.26 1.51 -3.27
C VAL A 115 10.08 3.00 -2.97
N VAL A 116 10.42 3.45 -1.75
CA VAL A 116 10.38 4.88 -1.41
C VAL A 116 11.44 5.63 -2.21
N GLY A 117 12.64 5.06 -2.33
CA GLY A 117 13.68 5.59 -3.22
C GLY A 117 13.24 5.63 -4.68
N LEU A 118 12.57 4.58 -5.15
CA LEU A 118 12.01 4.50 -6.51
C LEU A 118 10.89 5.53 -6.76
N MET A 119 10.11 5.90 -5.74
CA MET A 119 9.16 7.02 -5.86
C MET A 119 9.89 8.36 -5.91
N CYS A 120 10.88 8.57 -5.03
CA CYS A 120 11.62 9.82 -4.94
C CYS A 120 12.46 10.11 -6.19
N ILE A 121 13.04 9.09 -6.83
CA ILE A 121 13.86 9.29 -8.03
C ILE A 121 13.05 9.80 -9.22
N GLU A 122 11.78 9.41 -9.35
CA GLU A 122 10.87 9.96 -10.37
C GLU A 122 10.55 11.44 -10.10
N ILE A 123 10.51 11.85 -8.83
CA ILE A 123 10.27 13.25 -8.44
C ILE A 123 11.50 14.12 -8.70
N PHE A 124 12.69 13.62 -8.36
CA PHE A 124 13.94 14.34 -8.56
C PHE A 124 14.42 14.34 -10.01
N GLY A 125 14.00 13.34 -10.79
CA GLY A 125 14.45 13.12 -12.15
C GLY A 125 15.83 12.48 -12.23
N TYR A 126 16.11 11.84 -13.36
CA TYR A 126 17.36 11.17 -13.65
C TYR A 126 17.65 11.22 -15.16
N GLU A 127 18.92 11.34 -15.53
CA GLU A 127 19.36 11.38 -16.94
C GLU A 127 19.72 10.00 -17.48
N ASP A 128 20.21 9.11 -16.61
CA ASP A 128 20.57 7.73 -16.96
C ASP A 128 19.48 6.77 -16.47
N PRO A 129 18.78 6.04 -17.36
CA PRO A 129 17.77 5.07 -16.97
C PRO A 129 18.26 3.98 -16.01
N ARG A 130 19.57 3.72 -15.94
CA ARG A 130 20.18 2.76 -15.00
C ARG A 130 20.24 3.27 -13.56
N ALA A 131 19.91 4.53 -13.33
CA ALA A 131 19.79 5.08 -11.98
C ALA A 131 18.53 4.55 -11.25
N LYS A 132 17.55 4.07 -12.01
CA LYS A 132 16.37 3.35 -11.55
C LYS A 132 16.61 1.84 -11.61
#